data_AF-A0A0B7FVF7-F1
#
_entry.id   AF-A0A0B7FVF7-F1
#
_cell.length_a   1.000
_cell.length_b   1.000
_cell.length_c   1.000
_cell.angle_alpha   90.00
_cell.angle_beta   90.00
_cell.angle_gamma   90.00
#
_symmetry.space_group_name_H-M   'P 1'
#
loop_
_entity.id
_entity.type
_entity.pdbx_description
1 polymer ?
#
loop_
_entity_poly.entity_id
_entity_poly.type
_entity_poly.pdbx_seq_one_letter_code
_entity_poly.pdbx_strand_id
1 'polypeptide(L)'
;MPALSRVALTYDICVHASAADFMEAAGHALLADQERRSNLILSQALERASWEATHTGIGTSGSTLGLAPHERSKVWWARRYSPIQPAIEVGRDFWVTCWTVQSPVMNVARSSELASTMPTARLPTLDFAVSVLASDPVFVFTPHSAASLTSSFLTPRIRQLVQQLAQYMPVARMSRLFALCPVAETIAHAWTAHTGIPRAPERQCNAFSTFCTVATFSGTQHLPEGHRVVVAGNAQIPRVARIYYDFETEQVSRLELS
;
A
#
# COMPACT_ATOMS: atom_id res chain seq x y z
N MET A 1 -20.29 17.91 -32.78
CA MET A 1 -19.97 16.81 -31.85
C MET A 1 -18.53 16.97 -31.39
N PRO A 2 -18.26 17.12 -30.08
CA PRO A 2 -16.89 17.27 -29.58
C PRO A 2 -16.11 15.97 -29.84
N ALA A 3 -14.92 16.10 -30.42
CA ALA A 3 -14.02 14.97 -30.65
C ALA A 3 -13.60 14.39 -29.29
N LEU A 4 -13.88 13.11 -29.06
CA LEU A 4 -13.38 12.38 -27.91
C LEU A 4 -11.86 12.26 -28.07
N SER A 5 -11.11 13.15 -27.42
CA SER A 5 -9.66 13.03 -27.30
C SER A 5 -9.34 11.66 -26.71
N ARG A 6 -8.70 10.80 -27.50
CA ARG A 6 -8.21 9.50 -27.02
C ARG A 6 -7.12 9.78 -25.98
N VAL A 7 -7.39 9.45 -24.72
CA VAL A 7 -6.39 9.47 -23.65
C VAL A 7 -5.88 8.06 -23.48
N ALA A 8 -4.57 7.86 -23.59
CA ALA A 8 -3.96 6.58 -23.27
C ALA A 8 -3.77 6.49 -21.76
N LEU A 9 -4.32 5.45 -21.15
CA LEU A 9 -4.07 5.14 -19.75
C LEU A 9 -2.82 4.28 -19.67
N THR A 10 -1.81 4.81 -18.99
CA THR A 10 -0.58 4.10 -18.65
C THR A 10 -0.52 3.88 -17.15
N TYR A 11 0.14 2.80 -16.72
CA TYR A 11 0.33 2.51 -15.30
C TYR A 11 1.81 2.69 -14.96
N ASP A 12 2.08 3.38 -13.86
CA ASP A 12 3.44 3.64 -13.37
C ASP A 12 3.60 3.01 -11.98
N ILE A 13 4.62 2.15 -11.82
CA ILE A 13 4.95 1.51 -10.55
C ILE A 13 6.18 2.20 -9.96
N CYS A 14 6.03 2.70 -8.74
CA CYS A 14 7.10 3.40 -8.02
C CYS A 14 7.50 2.59 -6.80
N VAL A 15 8.81 2.39 -6.62
CA VAL A 15 9.38 1.78 -5.43
C VAL A 15 10.01 2.88 -4.58
N HIS A 16 9.68 2.88 -3.29
CA HIS A 16 10.11 3.89 -2.33
C HIS A 16 10.95 3.22 -1.25
N ALA A 17 12.23 3.58 -1.18
CA ALA A 17 13.16 3.02 -0.19
C ALA A 17 13.01 3.63 1.22
N SER A 18 12.23 4.70 1.36
CA SER A 18 11.94 5.35 2.64
C SER A 18 10.47 5.71 2.76
N ALA A 19 9.98 5.81 3.99
CA ALA A 19 8.64 6.27 4.26
C ALA A 19 8.48 7.77 3.91
N ALA A 20 9.53 8.57 4.10
CA ALA A 20 9.56 9.96 3.66
C ALA A 20 9.29 10.10 2.14
N ASP A 21 9.98 9.34 1.30
CA ASP A 21 9.79 9.37 -0.15
C ASP A 21 8.38 8.89 -0.56
N PHE A 22 7.90 7.82 0.07
CA PHE A 22 6.53 7.33 -0.10
C PHE A 22 5.49 8.40 0.25
N MET A 23 5.68 9.12 1.37
CA MET A 23 4.75 10.17 1.82
C MET A 23 4.80 11.43 0.95
N GLU A 24 5.96 11.76 0.36
CA GLU A 24 6.05 12.83 -0.64
C GLU A 24 5.21 12.49 -1.88
N ALA A 25 5.27 11.25 -2.37
CA ALA A 25 4.52 10.79 -3.54
C ALA A 25 3.03 10.61 -3.27
N ALA A 26 2.69 9.79 -2.27
CA ALA A 26 1.34 9.27 -2.04
C ALA A 26 0.56 10.00 -0.96
N GLY A 27 1.21 10.82 -0.13
CA GLY A 27 0.59 11.40 1.06
C GLY A 27 -0.68 12.20 0.75
N HIS A 28 -0.72 12.93 -0.36
CA HIS A 28 -1.91 13.67 -0.76
C HIS A 28 -3.13 12.76 -1.01
N ALA A 29 -2.92 11.61 -1.67
CA ALA A 29 -3.99 10.68 -2.02
C ALA A 29 -4.47 9.87 -0.80
N LEU A 30 -3.58 9.60 0.15
CA LEU A 30 -3.91 8.91 1.41
C LEU A 30 -4.65 9.82 2.38
N LEU A 31 -4.26 11.09 2.46
CA LEU A 31 -4.83 12.07 3.40
C LEU A 31 -6.15 12.69 2.91
N ALA A 32 -6.34 12.87 1.60
CA ALA A 32 -7.46 13.66 1.08
C ALA A 32 -8.86 13.09 1.39
N ASP A 33 -9.03 11.77 1.42
CA ASP A 33 -10.35 11.15 1.66
C ASP A 33 -10.27 9.75 2.28
N GLN A 34 -9.06 9.26 2.57
CA GLN A 34 -8.81 7.85 2.82
C GLN A 34 -8.08 7.58 4.12
N GLU A 35 -7.91 8.57 5.01
CA GLU A 35 -7.24 8.39 6.30
C GLU A 35 -7.89 7.25 7.11
N ARG A 36 -9.23 7.19 7.12
CA ARG A 36 -9.98 6.11 7.81
C ARG A 36 -9.82 4.73 7.18
N ARG A 37 -9.54 4.64 5.87
CA ARG A 37 -9.48 3.39 5.10
C ARG A 37 -8.06 2.89 4.86
N SER A 38 -7.08 3.80 4.83
CA SER A 38 -5.66 3.53 4.65
C SER A 38 -4.93 3.26 5.97
N ASN A 39 -5.68 3.14 7.08
CA ASN A 39 -5.21 3.25 8.45
C ASN A 39 -3.90 2.49 8.73
N LEU A 40 -3.73 1.28 8.20
CA LEU A 40 -2.50 0.51 8.42
C LEU A 40 -1.28 1.03 7.64
N ILE A 41 -1.41 1.28 6.33
CA ILE A 41 -0.27 1.74 5.53
C ILE A 41 0.12 3.18 5.88
N LEU A 42 -0.88 4.04 6.09
CA LEU A 42 -0.63 5.44 6.44
C LEU A 42 0.00 5.56 7.83
N SER A 43 -0.50 4.82 8.84
CA SER A 43 0.11 4.83 10.17
C SER A 43 1.53 4.29 10.16
N GLN A 44 1.78 3.16 9.50
CA GLN A 44 3.13 2.60 9.32
C GLN A 44 4.08 3.60 8.66
N ALA A 45 3.62 4.28 7.60
CA ALA A 45 4.43 5.28 6.92
C ALA A 45 4.71 6.51 7.79
N LEU A 46 3.73 7.00 8.55
CA LEU A 46 3.91 8.14 9.45
C LEU A 46 4.88 7.81 10.60
N GLU A 47 4.72 6.65 11.22
CA GLU A 47 5.60 6.18 12.29
C GLU A 47 7.04 6.02 11.78
N ARG A 48 7.21 5.36 10.63
CA ARG A 48 8.53 5.19 10.03
C ARG A 48 9.14 6.51 9.59
N ALA A 49 8.38 7.42 8.97
CA ALA A 49 8.90 8.72 8.55
C ALA A 49 9.36 9.56 9.76
N SER A 50 8.66 9.47 10.90
CA SER A 50 9.08 10.08 12.17
C SER A 50 10.38 9.47 12.69
N TRP A 51 10.49 8.14 12.63
CA TRP A 51 11.74 7.44 12.99
C TRP A 51 12.90 7.83 12.07
N GLU A 52 12.69 7.90 10.76
CA GLU A 52 13.70 8.30 9.77
C GLU A 52 14.21 9.72 10.06
N ALA A 53 13.28 10.67 10.30
CA ALA A 53 13.63 12.05 10.62
C ALA A 53 14.49 12.19 11.90
N THR A 54 14.34 11.28 12.87
CA THR A 54 15.08 11.31 14.13
C THR A 54 16.39 10.53 14.10
N HIS A 55 16.51 9.48 13.29
CA HIS A 55 17.62 8.51 13.38
C HIS A 55 18.60 8.55 12.21
N THR A 56 18.16 8.83 10.99
CA THR A 56 19.04 8.73 9.82
C THR A 56 19.63 10.08 9.42
N GLY A 57 19.06 11.18 9.91
CA GLY A 57 19.35 12.53 9.36
C GLY A 57 18.92 12.69 7.90
N ILE A 58 18.42 11.60 7.27
CA ILE A 58 17.76 11.57 5.97
C ILE A 58 16.31 11.99 6.25
N GLY A 59 16.15 13.24 6.66
CA GLY A 59 14.84 13.86 6.63
C GLY A 59 14.37 13.97 5.19
N THR A 60 13.06 13.99 5.00
CA THR A 60 12.41 14.62 3.83
C THR A 60 13.28 15.76 3.33
N SER A 61 13.56 15.81 2.01
CA SER A 61 14.38 16.87 1.43
C SER A 61 13.91 18.19 2.03
N GLY A 62 14.75 18.86 2.84
CA GLY A 62 14.32 19.99 3.68
C GLY A 62 13.55 21.08 2.92
N SER A 63 13.73 21.12 1.60
CA SER A 63 13.00 21.93 0.63
C SER A 63 11.48 21.69 0.55
N THR A 64 10.92 20.54 0.96
CA THR A 64 9.49 20.21 0.76
C THR A 64 8.67 20.24 2.05
N LEU A 65 9.30 20.34 3.22
CA LEU A 65 8.68 20.22 4.54
C LEU A 65 7.59 21.28 4.84
N GLY A 66 7.66 22.45 4.19
CA GLY A 66 6.64 23.51 4.33
C GLY A 66 5.50 23.47 3.30
N LEU A 67 5.55 22.54 2.34
CA LEU A 67 4.57 22.47 1.27
C LEU A 67 3.35 21.62 1.68
N ALA A 68 2.16 22.00 1.20
CA ALA A 68 0.97 21.18 1.34
C ALA A 68 1.18 19.80 0.67
N PRO A 69 0.53 18.72 1.16
CA PRO A 69 0.73 17.36 0.62
C PRO A 69 0.62 17.24 -0.90
N HIS A 70 -0.35 17.93 -1.50
CA HIS A 70 -0.55 17.97 -2.95
C HIS A 70 0.63 18.61 -3.71
N GLU A 71 1.19 19.70 -3.18
CA GLU A 71 2.34 20.36 -3.79
C GLU A 71 3.62 19.53 -3.64
N ARG A 72 3.80 18.83 -2.52
CA ARG A 72 4.89 17.85 -2.36
C ARG A 72 4.83 16.75 -3.41
N SER A 73 3.63 16.20 -3.63
CA SER A 73 3.41 15.18 -4.67
C SER A 73 3.74 15.71 -6.07
N LYS A 74 3.35 16.94 -6.42
CA LYS A 74 3.73 17.56 -7.70
C LYS A 74 5.24 17.65 -7.87
N VAL A 75 5.95 18.14 -6.85
CA VAL A 75 7.42 18.26 -6.89
C VAL A 75 8.06 16.87 -7.01
N TRP A 76 7.55 15.89 -6.29
CA TRP A 76 8.00 14.50 -6.36
C TRP A 76 7.85 13.92 -7.78
N TRP A 77 6.68 14.09 -8.40
CA TRP A 77 6.44 13.62 -9.77
C TRP A 77 7.30 14.35 -10.81
N ALA A 78 7.51 15.65 -10.65
CA ALA A 78 8.41 16.41 -11.51
C ALA A 78 9.86 15.89 -11.41
N ARG A 79 10.31 15.55 -10.20
CA ARG A 79 11.62 14.93 -9.96
C ARG A 79 11.70 13.52 -10.57
N ARG A 80 10.64 12.71 -10.45
CA ARG A 80 10.60 11.37 -11.05
C ARG A 80 10.77 11.41 -12.56
N TYR A 81 10.12 12.34 -13.26
CA TYR A 81 10.26 12.41 -14.72
C TYR A 81 11.50 13.19 -15.18
N SER A 82 12.39 13.58 -14.26
CA SER A 82 13.70 14.15 -14.59
C SER A 82 14.63 13.07 -15.17
N PRO A 83 15.45 13.39 -16.20
CA PRO A 83 16.37 12.43 -16.80
C PRO A 83 17.48 11.94 -15.86
N ILE A 84 17.69 12.62 -14.73
CA ILE A 84 18.69 12.25 -13.72
C ILE A 84 17.94 11.69 -12.52
N GLN A 85 17.76 10.37 -12.51
CA GLN A 85 17.33 9.66 -11.31
C GLN A 85 18.53 8.96 -10.66
N PRO A 86 18.75 9.16 -9.34
CA PRO A 86 19.72 8.37 -8.62
C PRO A 86 19.26 6.91 -8.56
N ALA A 87 20.21 5.98 -8.55
CA ALA A 87 19.92 4.58 -8.25
C ALA A 87 19.34 4.50 -6.82
N ILE A 88 18.18 3.85 -6.68
CA ILE A 88 17.52 3.67 -5.39
C ILE A 88 18.00 2.35 -4.80
N GLU A 89 18.73 2.41 -3.68
CA GLU A 89 19.04 1.24 -2.88
C GLU A 89 17.81 0.89 -2.02
N VAL A 90 17.17 -0.22 -2.34
CA VAL A 90 15.97 -0.68 -1.63
C VAL A 90 16.38 -1.58 -0.47
N GLY A 91 16.08 -1.15 0.74
CA GLY A 91 16.34 -1.90 1.96
C GLY A 91 15.33 -3.03 2.20
N ARG A 92 15.34 -3.59 3.43
CA ARG A 92 14.36 -4.60 3.87
C ARG A 92 12.96 -4.03 4.06
N ASP A 93 12.89 -2.73 4.38
CA ASP A 93 11.66 -1.98 4.54
C ASP A 93 11.49 -1.08 3.33
N PHE A 94 10.37 -1.18 2.63
CA PHE A 94 10.08 -0.36 1.47
C PHE A 94 8.58 -0.28 1.21
N TRP A 95 8.20 0.67 0.35
CA TRP A 95 6.84 0.83 -0.13
C TRP A 95 6.80 0.72 -1.64
N VAL A 96 5.67 0.28 -2.18
CA VAL A 96 5.42 0.29 -3.62
C VAL A 96 4.09 0.96 -3.90
N THR A 97 4.05 1.84 -4.88
CA THR A 97 2.80 2.47 -5.32
C THR A 97 2.54 2.19 -6.80
N CYS A 98 1.28 2.01 -7.14
CA CYS A 98 0.80 1.86 -8.51
C CYS A 98 -0.10 3.04 -8.84
N TRP A 99 0.15 3.68 -9.96
CA TRP A 99 -0.55 4.89 -10.39
C TRP A 99 -1.11 4.75 -11.80
N THR A 100 -2.30 5.30 -12.02
CA THR A 100 -2.81 5.55 -13.37
C THR A 100 -2.36 6.94 -13.81
N VAL A 101 -1.57 6.99 -14.87
CA VAL A 101 -1.08 8.21 -15.52
C VAL A 101 -1.84 8.40 -16.83
N GLN A 102 -2.46 9.57 -16.98
CA GLN A 102 -3.13 9.98 -18.21
C GLN A 102 -2.11 10.66 -19.12
N SER A 103 -1.65 9.95 -20.16
CA SER A 103 -0.83 10.59 -21.19
C SER A 103 -1.74 11.12 -22.29
N PRO A 104 -1.60 12.40 -22.71
CA PRO A 104 -2.20 12.83 -23.95
C PRO A 104 -1.64 11.94 -25.07
N VAL A 105 -2.53 11.31 -25.85
CA VAL A 105 -2.10 10.65 -27.08
C VAL A 105 -1.64 11.79 -27.99
N MET A 106 -0.33 11.95 -28.13
CA MET A 106 0.21 12.81 -29.16
C MET A 106 -0.16 12.20 -30.50
N ASN A 107 -1.33 12.58 -31.02
CA ASN A 107 -1.55 12.53 -32.44
C ASN A 107 -0.55 13.52 -33.03
N VAL A 108 0.54 13.01 -33.59
CA VAL A 108 1.50 13.78 -34.37
C VAL A 108 0.81 14.21 -35.67
N ALA A 109 -0.17 15.09 -35.57
CA ALA A 109 -0.71 15.86 -36.67
C ALA A 109 -0.09 17.24 -36.55
N ARG A 110 0.96 17.47 -37.34
CA ARG A 110 1.62 18.76 -37.52
C ARG A 110 0.56 19.82 -37.85
N SER A 111 0.27 20.70 -36.89
CA SER A 111 -0.20 22.06 -37.18
C SER A 111 0.27 22.97 -36.05
N SER A 112 1.25 23.79 -36.39
CA SER A 112 1.70 24.95 -35.65
C SER A 112 0.52 25.88 -35.40
N GLU A 113 0.13 26.10 -34.16
CA GLU A 113 -0.55 27.33 -33.76
C GLU A 113 -0.39 27.57 -32.25
N LEU A 114 -0.02 28.82 -31.93
CA LEU A 114 0.36 29.29 -30.61
C LEU A 114 -0.78 29.17 -29.60
N ALA A 115 -0.55 28.42 -28.52
CA ALA A 115 -1.22 28.68 -27.24
C ALA A 115 -0.32 28.19 -26.09
N SER A 116 0.39 29.14 -25.48
CA SER A 116 1.16 29.01 -24.25
C SER A 116 0.23 28.86 -23.03
N THR A 117 -0.52 27.78 -23.00
CA THR A 117 -1.23 27.30 -21.81
C THR A 117 -0.79 25.87 -21.61
N MET A 118 0.25 25.68 -20.78
CA MET A 118 0.62 24.36 -20.26
C MET A 118 -0.67 23.68 -19.82
N PRO A 119 -1.06 22.54 -20.42
CA PRO A 119 -2.18 21.77 -19.91
C PRO A 119 -1.90 21.53 -18.44
N THR A 120 -2.84 21.89 -17.57
CA THR A 120 -2.77 21.55 -16.15
C THR A 120 -2.73 20.03 -16.07
N ALA A 121 -1.52 19.47 -16.09
CA ALA A 121 -1.30 18.04 -16.11
C ALA A 121 -2.00 17.49 -14.87
N ARG A 122 -3.06 16.70 -15.09
CA ARG A 122 -3.77 16.05 -13.99
C ARG A 122 -2.75 15.17 -13.28
N LEU A 123 -2.70 15.29 -11.96
CA LEU A 123 -1.84 14.42 -11.18
C LEU A 123 -2.23 12.96 -11.42
N PRO A 124 -1.25 12.04 -11.42
CA PRO A 124 -1.53 10.62 -11.45
C PRO A 124 -2.51 10.21 -10.34
N THR A 125 -3.39 9.27 -10.64
CA THR A 125 -4.33 8.72 -9.65
C THR A 125 -3.72 7.50 -8.98
N LEU A 126 -3.68 7.47 -7.65
CA LEU A 126 -3.20 6.33 -6.88
C LEU A 126 -4.18 5.17 -7.04
N ASP A 127 -3.68 4.00 -7.46
CA ASP A 127 -4.47 2.78 -7.57
C ASP A 127 -4.20 1.81 -6.42
N PHE A 128 -2.92 1.64 -6.08
CA PHE A 128 -2.50 0.77 -4.98
C PHE A 128 -1.32 1.38 -4.23
N ALA A 129 -1.31 1.17 -2.91
CA ALA A 129 -0.13 1.34 -2.08
C ALA A 129 0.15 0.02 -1.36
N VAL A 130 1.43 -0.36 -1.30
CA VAL A 130 1.91 -1.59 -0.68
C VAL A 130 2.96 -1.22 0.35
N SER A 131 2.82 -1.74 1.56
CA SER A 131 3.80 -1.63 2.63
C SER A 131 4.50 -2.98 2.81
N VAL A 132 5.83 -3.00 2.72
CA VAL A 132 6.65 -4.19 2.92
C VAL A 132 7.69 -3.88 4.01
N LEU A 133 7.38 -4.26 5.26
CA LEU A 133 8.29 -4.04 6.40
C LEU A 133 8.82 -5.39 6.92
N ALA A 134 10.07 -5.47 7.33
CA ALA A 134 10.79 -6.71 7.58
C ALA A 134 10.09 -7.70 8.52
N SER A 135 9.37 -7.20 9.52
CA SER A 135 8.70 -8.01 10.55
C SER A 135 7.18 -8.11 10.38
N ASP A 136 6.59 -7.24 9.57
CA ASP A 136 5.13 -7.12 9.44
C ASP A 136 4.59 -7.90 8.24
N PRO A 137 3.30 -8.24 8.25
CA PRO A 137 2.62 -8.66 7.02
C PRO A 137 2.73 -7.62 5.90
N VAL A 138 2.60 -8.07 4.65
CA VAL A 138 2.49 -7.18 3.50
C VAL A 138 1.08 -6.61 3.47
N PHE A 139 0.96 -5.30 3.60
CA PHE A 139 -0.34 -4.63 3.52
C PHE A 139 -0.53 -4.01 2.15
N VAL A 140 -1.71 -4.22 1.55
CA VAL A 140 -2.09 -3.60 0.28
C VAL A 140 -3.36 -2.79 0.47
N PHE A 141 -3.24 -1.50 0.17
CA PHE A 141 -4.32 -0.55 0.20
C PHE A 141 -4.71 -0.16 -1.24
N THR A 142 -6.00 0.09 -1.45
CA THR A 142 -6.51 0.74 -2.65
C THR A 142 -7.55 1.79 -2.27
N PRO A 143 -7.48 3.02 -2.82
CA PRO A 143 -8.50 4.04 -2.56
C PRO A 143 -9.82 3.74 -3.27
N HIS A 144 -9.78 2.86 -4.28
CA HIS A 144 -10.93 2.46 -5.07
C HIS A 144 -11.98 1.72 -4.23
N SER A 145 -13.25 1.81 -4.65
CA SER A 145 -14.34 1.09 -3.99
C SER A 145 -14.33 -0.38 -4.43
N ALA A 146 -14.83 -1.29 -3.60
CA ALA A 146 -14.89 -2.71 -3.96
C ALA A 146 -15.63 -2.96 -5.29
N ALA A 147 -16.64 -2.14 -5.60
CA ALA A 147 -17.42 -2.22 -6.84
C ALA A 147 -16.62 -1.85 -8.10
N SER A 148 -15.57 -1.03 -7.98
CA SER A 148 -14.73 -0.64 -9.12
C SER A 148 -13.53 -1.57 -9.34
N LEU A 149 -13.28 -2.54 -8.45
CA LEU A 149 -12.19 -3.51 -8.53
C LEU A 149 -12.53 -4.67 -9.47
N THR A 150 -12.83 -4.37 -10.73
CA THR A 150 -13.10 -5.37 -11.76
C THR A 150 -11.82 -6.09 -12.19
N SER A 151 -11.94 -7.29 -12.77
CA SER A 151 -10.79 -8.01 -13.32
C SER A 151 -10.00 -7.19 -14.37
N SER A 152 -10.69 -6.41 -15.20
CA SER A 152 -10.06 -5.52 -16.19
C SER A 152 -9.30 -4.35 -15.56
N PHE A 153 -9.71 -3.89 -14.37
CA PHE A 153 -8.98 -2.90 -13.60
C PHE A 153 -7.77 -3.52 -12.89
N LEU A 154 -7.98 -4.65 -12.22
CA LEU A 154 -7.01 -5.31 -11.34
C LEU A 154 -5.85 -5.96 -12.11
N THR A 155 -6.16 -6.83 -13.08
CA THR A 155 -5.19 -7.72 -13.74
C THR A 155 -3.97 -6.99 -14.32
N PRO A 156 -4.13 -5.93 -15.14
CA PRO A 156 -2.96 -5.29 -15.75
C PRO A 156 -2.08 -4.58 -14.72
N ARG A 157 -2.68 -3.97 -13.68
CA ARG A 157 -1.97 -3.24 -12.61
C ARG A 157 -1.25 -4.19 -11.66
N ILE A 158 -1.95 -5.21 -11.19
CA ILE A 158 -1.39 -6.18 -10.24
C ILE A 158 -0.27 -6.99 -10.87
N ARG A 159 -0.35 -7.33 -12.16
CA ARG A 159 0.75 -8.01 -12.85
C ARG A 159 2.04 -7.20 -12.82
N GLN A 160 1.98 -5.91 -13.10
CA GLN A 160 3.16 -5.02 -13.03
C GLN A 160 3.64 -4.82 -11.60
N LEU A 161 2.70 -4.67 -10.66
CA LEU A 161 3.00 -4.56 -9.24
C LEU A 161 3.75 -5.80 -8.71
N VAL A 162 3.29 -7.00 -9.07
CA VAL A 162 3.93 -8.28 -8.69
C VAL A 162 5.32 -8.40 -9.28
N GLN A 163 5.52 -8.03 -10.55
CA GLN A 163 6.83 -8.06 -11.19
C GLN A 163 7.83 -7.18 -10.43
N GLN A 164 7.41 -6.01 -9.96
CA GLN A 164 8.25 -5.12 -9.15
C GLN A 164 8.48 -5.69 -7.75
N LEU A 165 7.44 -6.16 -7.07
CA LEU A 165 7.57 -6.75 -5.74
C LEU A 165 8.54 -7.95 -5.72
N ALA A 166 8.51 -8.80 -6.74
CA ALA A 166 9.37 -9.96 -6.85
C ALA A 166 10.86 -9.63 -7.01
N GLN A 167 11.20 -8.40 -7.43
CA GLN A 167 12.60 -7.96 -7.53
C GLN A 167 13.22 -7.62 -6.17
N TYR A 168 12.40 -7.17 -5.21
CA TYR A 168 12.89 -6.63 -3.92
C TYR A 168 12.44 -7.46 -2.71
N MET A 169 11.38 -8.26 -2.85
CA MET A 169 10.80 -9.02 -1.75
C MET A 169 11.16 -10.52 -1.82
N PRO A 170 11.67 -11.11 -0.73
CA PRO A 170 11.84 -12.57 -0.65
C PRO A 170 10.50 -13.30 -0.83
N VAL A 171 10.52 -14.42 -1.57
CA VAL A 171 9.27 -15.08 -1.99
C VAL A 171 8.40 -15.55 -0.81
N ALA A 172 9.03 -16.00 0.28
CA ALA A 172 8.35 -16.46 1.48
C ALA A 172 7.44 -15.39 2.14
N ARG A 173 7.71 -14.10 1.92
CA ARG A 173 6.97 -12.98 2.52
C ARG A 173 5.55 -12.85 1.97
N MET A 174 5.29 -13.30 0.73
CA MET A 174 3.97 -13.17 0.10
C MET A 174 2.90 -14.04 0.78
N SER A 175 3.28 -15.00 1.61
CA SER A 175 2.35 -15.81 2.42
C SER A 175 1.57 -14.97 3.46
N ARG A 176 2.06 -13.80 3.84
CA ARG A 176 1.47 -12.92 4.86
C ARG A 176 0.90 -11.65 4.23
N LEU A 177 0.00 -11.78 3.26
CA LEU A 177 -0.60 -10.66 2.53
C LEU A 177 -1.97 -10.27 3.11
N PHE A 178 -2.17 -8.98 3.37
CA PHE A 178 -3.42 -8.40 3.82
C PHE A 178 -3.93 -7.38 2.81
N ALA A 179 -5.04 -7.68 2.15
CA ALA A 179 -5.68 -6.83 1.14
C ALA A 179 -7.19 -7.10 1.09
N LEU A 180 -7.93 -6.28 0.33
CA LEU A 180 -9.29 -6.64 -0.07
C LEU A 180 -9.28 -7.96 -0.86
N CYS A 181 -10.25 -8.84 -0.60
CA CYS A 181 -10.30 -10.19 -1.21
C CYS A 181 -10.01 -10.22 -2.73
N PRO A 182 -10.70 -9.43 -3.60
CA PRO A 182 -10.42 -9.47 -5.04
C PRO A 182 -8.99 -9.03 -5.40
N VAL A 183 -8.39 -8.14 -4.59
CA VAL A 183 -7.00 -7.71 -4.74
C VAL A 183 -6.05 -8.83 -4.31
N ALA A 184 -6.28 -9.44 -3.15
CA ALA A 184 -5.48 -10.53 -2.62
C ALA A 184 -5.46 -11.73 -3.59
N GLU A 185 -6.62 -12.12 -4.12
CA GLU A 185 -6.75 -13.22 -5.08
C GLU A 185 -6.01 -12.93 -6.38
N THR A 186 -6.16 -11.72 -6.92
CA THR A 186 -5.48 -11.33 -8.15
C THR A 186 -3.96 -11.25 -7.94
N ILE A 187 -3.49 -10.77 -6.78
CA ILE A 187 -2.06 -10.80 -6.41
C ILE A 187 -1.57 -12.23 -6.31
N ALA A 188 -2.29 -13.11 -5.61
CA ALA A 188 -1.90 -14.51 -5.46
C ALA A 188 -1.79 -15.22 -6.82
N HIS A 189 -2.74 -14.99 -7.72
CA HIS A 189 -2.71 -15.54 -9.08
C HIS A 189 -1.52 -15.00 -9.87
N ALA A 190 -1.32 -13.68 -9.90
CA ALA A 190 -0.20 -13.06 -10.60
C ALA A 190 1.17 -13.49 -10.02
N TRP A 191 1.26 -13.63 -8.69
CA TRP A 191 2.47 -14.09 -8.00
C TRP A 191 2.78 -15.54 -8.31
N THR A 192 1.76 -16.42 -8.32
CA THR A 192 1.90 -17.82 -8.73
C THR A 192 2.38 -17.91 -10.17
N ALA A 193 1.78 -17.14 -11.08
CA ALA A 193 2.19 -17.10 -12.48
C ALA A 193 3.63 -16.59 -12.67
N HIS A 194 4.09 -15.67 -11.81
CA HIS A 194 5.43 -15.10 -11.89
C HIS A 194 6.52 -15.99 -11.26
N THR A 195 6.21 -16.64 -10.14
CA THR A 195 7.21 -17.37 -9.33
C THR A 195 7.10 -18.89 -9.42
N GLY A 196 5.99 -19.42 -9.95
CA GLY A 196 5.67 -20.84 -9.95
C GLY A 196 5.24 -21.39 -8.58
N ILE A 197 5.21 -20.57 -7.52
CA ILE A 197 4.82 -21.02 -6.18
C ILE A 197 3.28 -20.99 -6.06
N PRO A 198 2.62 -22.13 -5.79
CA PRO A 198 1.17 -22.18 -5.72
C PRO A 198 0.63 -21.41 -4.50
N ARG A 199 -0.60 -20.90 -4.64
CA ARG A 199 -1.37 -20.34 -3.53
C ARG A 199 -1.57 -21.42 -2.46
N ALA A 200 -1.31 -21.07 -1.19
CA ALA A 200 -1.67 -21.94 -0.07
C ALA A 200 -3.18 -22.23 -0.06
N PRO A 201 -3.63 -23.42 0.36
CA PRO A 201 -5.04 -23.79 0.39
C PRO A 201 -5.90 -22.74 1.14
N GLU A 202 -7.05 -22.44 0.54
CA GLU A 202 -7.94 -21.35 0.89
C GLU A 202 -8.64 -21.53 2.25
N ARG A 203 -7.95 -21.21 3.35
CA ARG A 203 -8.60 -21.12 4.68
C ARG A 203 -8.50 -19.73 5.34
N GLN A 204 -7.87 -18.74 4.70
CA GLN A 204 -7.49 -17.48 5.38
C GLN A 204 -7.86 -16.17 4.65
N CYS A 205 -8.73 -16.20 3.62
CA CYS A 205 -9.25 -14.96 3.00
C CYS A 205 -10.38 -14.28 3.81
N ASN A 206 -10.42 -14.45 5.13
CA ASN A 206 -11.48 -13.91 6.00
C ASN A 206 -10.94 -12.89 7.01
N ALA A 207 -9.98 -12.05 6.62
CA ALA A 207 -9.68 -10.84 7.38
C ALA A 207 -10.72 -9.76 7.01
N PHE A 208 -11.92 -9.87 7.57
CA PHE A 208 -12.84 -8.74 7.55
C PHE A 208 -12.18 -7.61 8.35
N SER A 209 -12.04 -6.43 7.74
CA SER A 209 -11.64 -5.24 8.46
C SER A 209 -12.77 -4.85 9.43
N THR A 210 -12.82 -5.46 10.61
CA THR A 210 -13.67 -5.01 11.70
C THR A 210 -12.96 -3.84 12.36
N PHE A 211 -13.39 -2.62 12.05
CA PHE A 211 -12.93 -1.43 12.76
C PHE A 211 -14.01 -1.00 13.75
N CYS A 212 -13.60 -0.68 14.97
CA CYS A 212 -14.47 -0.09 15.96
C CYS A 212 -14.42 1.43 15.78
N THR A 213 -15.56 2.04 15.50
CA THR A 213 -15.75 3.50 15.56
C THR A 213 -16.44 3.86 16.86
N VAL A 214 -16.37 5.13 17.28
CA VAL A 214 -17.18 5.64 18.41
C VAL A 214 -18.67 5.35 18.19
N ALA A 215 -19.15 5.41 16.95
CA ALA A 215 -20.55 5.14 16.60
C ALA A 215 -20.92 3.65 16.64
N THR A 216 -19.95 2.75 16.44
CA THR A 216 -20.16 1.28 16.47
C THR A 216 -19.68 0.64 17.77
N PHE A 217 -19.13 1.44 18.69
CA PHE A 217 -18.75 0.99 20.02
C PHE A 217 -20.02 0.87 20.87
N SER A 218 -20.46 -0.37 21.11
CA SER A 218 -21.64 -0.67 21.91
C SER A 218 -21.38 -0.68 23.42
N GLY A 219 -20.23 -0.16 23.87
CA GLY A 219 -19.82 -0.18 25.26
C GLY A 219 -19.00 -1.42 25.65
N THR A 220 -18.56 -1.47 26.89
CA THR A 220 -17.90 -2.65 27.47
C THR A 220 -18.95 -3.70 27.81
N GLN A 221 -18.83 -4.91 27.27
CA GLN A 221 -19.62 -6.04 27.76
C GLN A 221 -19.28 -6.30 29.24
N HIS A 222 -20.28 -6.64 30.05
CA HIS A 222 -20.02 -7.11 31.41
C HIS A 222 -19.19 -8.38 31.35
N LEU A 223 -18.05 -8.36 32.05
CA LEU A 223 -17.25 -9.55 32.24
C LEU A 223 -18.05 -10.58 33.04
N PRO A 224 -17.94 -11.89 32.74
CA PRO A 224 -18.52 -12.93 33.58
C PRO A 224 -18.06 -12.78 35.04
N GLU A 225 -18.90 -13.22 35.97
CA GLU A 225 -18.60 -13.10 37.40
C GLU A 225 -17.23 -13.70 37.75
N GLY A 226 -16.46 -13.00 38.60
CA GLY A 226 -15.09 -13.36 38.95
C GLY A 226 -14.00 -13.02 37.91
N HIS A 227 -14.37 -12.50 36.74
CA HIS A 227 -13.39 -12.08 35.72
C HIS A 227 -13.10 -10.58 35.82
N ARG A 228 -11.83 -10.22 35.65
CA ARG A 228 -11.37 -8.82 35.56
C ARG A 228 -10.39 -8.66 34.40
N VAL A 229 -10.52 -7.56 33.67
CA VAL A 229 -9.49 -7.12 32.72
C VAL A 229 -8.42 -6.38 33.51
N VAL A 230 -7.18 -6.81 33.37
CA VAL A 230 -6.02 -6.19 34.02
C VAL A 230 -4.95 -5.90 32.99
N VAL A 231 -4.17 -4.85 33.21
CA VAL A 231 -2.94 -4.61 32.44
C VAL A 231 -1.96 -5.75 32.72
N ALA A 232 -1.40 -6.34 31.67
CA ALA A 232 -0.44 -7.43 31.82
C ALA A 232 0.87 -6.89 32.40
N GLY A 233 1.25 -7.37 33.57
CA GLY A 233 2.57 -7.17 34.18
C GLY A 233 3.53 -8.32 33.84
N ASN A 234 4.80 -8.14 34.21
CA ASN A 234 5.90 -9.05 33.84
C ASN A 234 5.64 -10.52 34.20
N ALA A 235 4.96 -10.79 35.31
CA ALA A 235 4.63 -12.16 35.74
C ALA A 235 3.61 -12.88 34.83
N GLN A 236 2.81 -12.14 34.05
CA GLN A 236 1.79 -12.70 33.17
C GLN A 236 2.28 -12.91 31.73
N ILE A 237 3.44 -12.31 31.37
CA ILE A 237 4.03 -12.42 30.03
C ILE A 237 4.22 -13.88 29.59
N PRO A 238 4.77 -14.81 30.40
CA PRO A 238 4.96 -16.20 29.95
C PRO A 238 3.64 -16.90 29.63
N ARG A 239 2.57 -16.56 30.38
CA ARG A 239 1.25 -17.16 30.19
C ARG A 239 0.55 -16.61 28.94
N VAL A 240 0.68 -15.31 28.67
CA VAL A 240 0.17 -14.69 27.44
C VAL A 240 0.94 -15.20 26.22
N ALA A 241 2.27 -15.29 26.32
CA ALA A 241 3.12 -15.85 25.28
C ALA A 241 2.75 -17.31 24.98
N ARG A 242 2.42 -18.10 26.00
CA ARG A 242 1.93 -19.47 25.82
C ARG A 242 0.56 -19.53 25.15
N ILE A 243 -0.38 -18.66 25.51
CA ILE A 243 -1.68 -18.57 24.81
C ILE A 243 -1.47 -18.22 23.33
N TYR A 244 -0.55 -17.30 23.04
CA TYR A 244 -0.22 -16.91 21.67
C TYR A 244 0.44 -18.06 20.91
N TYR A 245 1.42 -18.73 21.52
CA TYR A 245 2.06 -19.92 20.97
C TYR A 245 1.04 -21.04 20.72
N ASP A 246 0.20 -21.38 21.70
CA ASP A 246 -0.83 -22.42 21.57
C ASP A 246 -1.82 -22.06 20.46
N PHE A 247 -2.19 -20.78 20.33
CA PHE A 247 -3.01 -20.29 19.21
C PHE A 247 -2.32 -20.48 17.85
N GLU A 248 -1.04 -20.12 17.73
CA GLU A 248 -0.24 -20.35 16.52
C GLU A 248 -0.04 -21.85 16.24
N THR A 249 0.14 -22.70 17.26
CA THR A 249 0.44 -24.12 17.10
C THR A 249 -0.81 -24.96 16.85
N GLU A 250 -1.97 -24.59 17.41
CA GLU A 250 -3.26 -25.19 17.06
C GLU A 250 -3.64 -24.89 15.60
N GLN A 251 -3.25 -23.72 15.08
CA GLN A 251 -3.38 -23.40 13.65
C GLN A 251 -2.51 -24.35 12.81
N VAL A 252 -1.29 -24.68 13.24
CA VAL A 252 -0.36 -25.59 12.55
C VAL A 252 -0.81 -27.05 12.63
N SER A 253 -1.23 -27.52 13.79
CA SER A 253 -1.58 -28.95 14.01
C SER A 253 -2.86 -29.36 13.28
N ARG A 254 -3.79 -28.42 13.03
CA ARG A 254 -4.98 -28.66 12.20
C ARG A 254 -4.68 -28.69 10.69
N LEU A 255 -3.48 -28.30 10.27
CA LEU A 255 -3.02 -28.38 8.88
C LEU A 255 -2.34 -29.72 8.55
N GLU A 256 -1.82 -30.46 9.54
CA GLU A 256 -1.18 -31.76 9.31
C GLU A 256 -2.16 -32.95 9.30
N LEU A 257 -3.42 -32.73 9.65
CA LEU A 257 -4.47 -33.74 9.72
C LEU A 257 -5.53 -33.61 8.62
N SER A 258 -5.33 -32.77 7.61
CA SER A 258 -6.24 -32.58 6.46
C SER A 258 -5.50 -32.48 5.14
#